data_AF-A0A7C5BFL0-F1
#
_entry.id   AF-A0A7C5BFL0-F1
#
_cell.length_a   1.000
_cell.length_b   1.000
_cell.length_c   1.000
_cell.angle_alpha   90.00
_cell.angle_beta   90.00
_cell.angle_gamma   90.00
#
_symmetry.space_group_name_H-M   'P 1'
#
loop_
_entity.id
_entity.type
_entity.pdbx_description
1 polymer ?
#
loop_
_entity_poly.entity_id
_entity_poly.type
_entity_poly.pdbx_seq_one_letter_code
_entity_poly.pdbx_strand_id
1 'polypeptide(L)'
;MSENIKIISEKCIGCGVCIKACPFGAITILNKKAVIDLSKCNLCGACKESCKFGAIVIFKQEITRKDLSNYKNVWVFVEENDRKIAPVTKELLGKAKELARDLNCKVVAIYLGYNIKEKANELIHKGADKVILVD
;
A
#
# COMPACT_ATOMS: atom_id res chain seq x y z
N MET A 1 -5.20 15.09 14.54
CA MET A 1 -4.47 15.32 13.28
C MET A 1 -2.98 15.25 13.59
N SER A 2 -2.27 14.25 13.06
CA SER A 2 -0.81 14.22 13.20
C SER A 2 -0.21 15.20 12.19
N GLU A 3 0.43 16.26 12.68
CA GLU A 3 1.19 17.20 11.85
C GLU A 3 2.41 16.49 11.27
N ASN A 4 2.26 15.89 10.09
CA ASN A 4 3.33 15.17 9.40
C ASN A 4 4.33 16.11 8.70
N ILE A 5 4.17 17.42 8.86
CA ILE A 5 5.07 18.45 8.32
C ILE A 5 5.15 19.62 9.29
N LYS A 6 6.36 20.15 9.50
CA LYS A 6 6.62 21.28 10.42
C LYS A 6 7.70 22.19 9.87
N ILE A 7 7.61 23.47 10.24
CA ILE A 7 8.64 24.47 10.01
C ILE A 7 9.44 24.70 11.29
N ILE A 8 10.77 24.58 11.19
CA ILE A 8 11.73 24.93 12.23
C ILE A 8 11.99 26.43 12.12
N SER A 9 11.35 27.20 12.99
CA SER A 9 11.40 28.65 12.98
C SER A 9 12.83 29.20 13.08
N GLU A 10 13.72 28.53 13.82
CA GLU A 10 15.10 28.94 14.04
C GLU A 10 15.93 28.85 12.75
N LYS A 11 15.62 27.89 11.88
CA LYS A 11 16.31 27.68 10.59
C LYS A 11 15.65 28.44 9.43
N CYS A 12 14.39 28.82 9.58
CA CYS A 12 13.65 29.50 8.53
C CYS A 12 14.05 30.99 8.46
N ILE A 13 14.72 31.41 7.40
CA ILE A 13 15.07 32.83 7.20
C ILE A 13 14.02 33.62 6.40
N GLY A 14 12.91 32.98 6.01
CA GLY A 14 11.84 33.64 5.25
C GLY A 14 12.16 33.93 3.78
N CYS A 15 13.09 33.21 3.15
CA CYS A 15 13.53 33.48 1.77
C CYS A 15 12.47 33.22 0.67
N GLY A 16 11.34 32.59 0.99
CA GLY A 16 10.22 32.39 0.07
C GLY A 16 10.42 31.33 -1.03
N VAL A 17 11.58 30.67 -1.13
CA VAL A 17 11.84 29.63 -2.16
C VAL A 17 10.81 28.50 -2.10
N CYS A 18 10.38 28.10 -0.90
CA CYS A 18 9.37 27.08 -0.69
C CYS A 18 7.99 27.43 -1.25
N ILE A 19 7.64 28.72 -1.41
CA ILE A 19 6.38 29.15 -2.03
C ILE A 19 6.38 28.74 -3.50
N LYS A 20 7.44 29.05 -4.24
CA LYS A 20 7.58 28.69 -5.65
C LYS A 20 7.66 27.19 -5.87
N ALA A 21 8.26 26.48 -4.91
CA ALA A 21 8.38 25.03 -4.97
C ALA A 21 7.07 24.30 -4.65
N CYS A 22 6.06 24.96 -4.06
CA CYS A 22 4.81 24.32 -3.71
C CYS A 22 3.82 24.37 -4.88
N PRO A 23 3.53 23.26 -5.56
CA PRO A 23 2.60 23.27 -6.71
C PRO A 23 1.13 23.47 -6.29
N PHE A 24 0.83 23.37 -4.99
CA PHE A 24 -0.52 23.51 -4.44
C PHE A 24 -0.78 24.89 -3.81
N GLY A 25 0.19 25.80 -3.85
CA GLY A 25 0.06 27.12 -3.22
C GLY A 25 -0.20 27.04 -1.71
N ALA A 26 0.28 25.99 -1.04
CA ALA A 26 0.02 25.72 0.36
C ALA A 26 0.95 26.47 1.33
N ILE A 27 1.83 27.35 0.84
CA ILE A 27 2.86 28.00 1.67
C ILE A 27 2.79 29.52 1.49
N THR A 28 2.81 30.23 2.62
CA THR A 28 2.89 31.69 2.69
C THR A 28 4.03 32.12 3.62
N ILE A 29 4.44 33.39 3.57
CA ILE A 29 5.34 33.97 4.57
C ILE A 29 4.54 34.88 5.51
N LEU A 30 4.61 34.60 6.81
CA LEU A 30 4.06 35.44 7.87
C LEU A 30 5.17 35.72 8.89
N ASN A 31 5.35 36.98 9.32
CA ASN A 31 6.38 37.36 10.31
C ASN A 31 7.79 36.87 9.97
N LYS A 32 8.17 36.96 8.67
CA LYS A 32 9.45 36.47 8.14
C LYS A 32 9.69 34.96 8.29
N LYS A 33 8.63 34.17 8.53
CA LYS A 33 8.67 32.71 8.60
C LYS A 33 7.68 32.11 7.61
N ALA A 34 8.03 30.96 7.05
CA ALA A 34 7.08 30.23 6.23
C ALA A 34 5.98 29.63 7.13
N VAL A 35 4.76 29.59 6.61
CA VAL A 35 3.58 28.98 7.23
C VAL A 35 2.92 28.08 6.20
N ILE A 36 2.57 26.86 6.61
CA ILE A 36 1.97 25.84 5.74
C ILE A 36 0.48 25.75 6.04
N ASP A 37 -0.33 25.93 5.01
CA ASP A 37 -1.75 25.64 5.03
C ASP A 37 -1.96 24.13 4.87
N LEU A 38 -2.24 23.45 5.98
CA LEU A 38 -2.44 22.00 6.01
C LEU A 38 -3.70 21.55 5.26
N SER A 39 -4.65 22.45 4.96
CA SER A 39 -5.83 22.12 4.16
C SER A 39 -5.49 21.94 2.67
N LYS A 40 -4.41 22.57 2.20
CA LYS A 40 -3.93 22.48 0.80
C LYS A 40 -2.71 21.58 0.64
N CYS A 41 -1.98 21.32 1.72
CA CYS A 41 -0.78 20.51 1.69
C CYS A 41 -1.10 19.03 1.44
N ASN A 42 -0.58 18.47 0.35
CA ASN A 42 -0.69 17.04 0.04
C ASN A 42 0.54 16.21 0.48
N LEU A 43 1.45 16.81 1.26
CA LEU A 43 2.69 16.19 1.74
C LEU A 43 3.65 15.67 0.63
N CYS A 44 3.66 16.27 -0.57
CA CYS A 44 4.53 15.82 -1.67
C CYS A 44 6.04 15.97 -1.43
N GLY A 45 6.47 16.86 -0.54
CA GLY A 45 7.89 17.03 -0.19
C GLY A 45 8.69 18.09 -0.96
N ALA A 46 8.14 18.69 -2.03
CA ALA A 46 8.87 19.66 -2.86
C ALA A 46 9.41 20.88 -2.07
N CYS A 47 8.66 21.36 -1.07
CA CYS A 47 9.11 22.46 -0.20
C CYS A 47 10.27 22.07 0.72
N LYS A 48 10.30 20.82 1.19
CA LYS A 48 11.40 20.27 2.00
C LYS A 48 12.69 20.24 1.18
N GLU A 49 12.63 19.72 -0.05
CA GLU A 49 13.79 19.59 -0.94
C GLU A 49 14.36 20.94 -1.37
N SER A 50 13.50 21.92 -1.62
CA SER A 50 13.95 23.27 -2.00
C SER A 50 14.50 24.10 -0.84
N CYS A 51 14.26 23.70 0.41
CA CYS A 51 14.72 24.44 1.58
C CYS A 51 16.20 24.19 1.89
N LYS A 52 17.08 25.06 1.38
CA LYS A 52 18.53 25.03 1.62
C LYS A 52 18.97 25.15 3.09
N PHE A 53 18.06 25.61 3.97
CA PHE A 53 18.33 25.78 5.40
C PHE A 53 17.83 24.60 6.25
N GLY A 54 17.21 23.59 5.62
CA GLY A 54 16.62 22.46 6.35
C GLY A 54 15.54 22.89 7.34
N ALA A 55 14.82 23.97 7.04
CA ALA A 55 13.81 24.55 7.91
C ALA A 55 12.44 23.87 7.79
N ILE A 56 12.24 22.97 6.83
CA ILE A 56 10.99 22.24 6.64
C ILE A 56 11.27 20.75 6.87
N VAL A 57 10.56 20.15 7.81
CA VAL A 57 10.71 18.74 8.17
C VAL A 57 9.39 18.02 7.91
N ILE A 58 9.48 16.86 7.25
CA ILE A 58 8.37 15.94 7.08
C ILE A 58 8.65 14.74 7.97
N PHE A 59 7.73 14.47 8.89
CA PHE A 59 7.79 13.31 9.76
C PHE A 59 7.17 12.14 9.01
N LYS A 60 7.99 11.13 8.71
CA LYS A 60 7.45 9.81 8.42
C LYS A 60 7.07 9.21 9.76
N GLN A 61 5.85 8.70 9.88
CA GLN A 61 5.56 7.80 10.98
C GLN A 61 6.61 6.69 10.94
N GLU A 62 7.28 6.44 12.07
CA GLU A 62 8.10 5.25 12.20
C GLU A 62 7.14 4.06 12.04
N ILE A 63 7.23 3.42 10.87
CA ILE A 63 6.60 2.13 10.69
C ILE A 63 7.38 1.22 11.62
N THR A 64 6.84 0.91 12.81
CA THR A 64 7.28 -0.26 13.57
C THR A 64 7.31 -1.39 12.56
N ARG A 65 8.50 -1.89 12.21
CA ARG A 65 8.64 -3.03 11.30
C ARG A 65 7.86 -4.16 11.94
N LYS A 66 6.65 -4.39 11.46
CA LYS A 66 5.84 -5.52 11.91
C LYS A 66 6.63 -6.76 11.52
N ASP A 67 6.80 -7.66 12.47
CA ASP A 67 7.34 -8.98 12.15
C ASP A 67 6.33 -9.68 11.24
N LEU A 68 6.71 -9.84 9.97
CA LEU A 68 5.89 -10.51 8.96
C LEU A 68 6.33 -11.96 8.74
N SER A 69 7.28 -12.49 9.53
CA SER A 69 7.82 -13.85 9.37
C SER A 69 6.75 -14.94 9.45
N ASN A 70 5.66 -14.67 10.19
CA ASN A 70 4.54 -15.59 10.35
C ASN A 70 3.56 -15.58 9.16
N TYR A 71 3.65 -14.60 8.26
CA TYR A 71 2.80 -14.54 7.07
C TYR A 71 3.42 -15.39 5.96
N LYS A 72 2.67 -16.40 5.53
CA LYS A 72 3.11 -17.40 4.56
C LYS A 72 1.95 -17.86 3.67
N ASN A 73 2.27 -18.77 2.74
CA ASN A 73 1.40 -19.37 1.73
C ASN A 73 1.31 -18.56 0.43
N VAL A 74 1.03 -19.27 -0.66
CA VAL A 74 0.73 -18.71 -1.98
C VAL A 74 -0.78 -18.65 -2.15
N TRP A 75 -1.32 -17.48 -2.42
CA TRP A 75 -2.75 -17.24 -2.49
C TRP A 75 -3.17 -17.08 -3.96
N VAL A 76 -4.18 -17.84 -4.39
CA VAL A 76 -4.72 -17.78 -5.74
C VAL A 76 -6.17 -17.34 -5.67
N PHE A 77 -6.50 -16.25 -6.35
CA PHE A 77 -7.88 -15.82 -6.51
C PHE A 77 -8.57 -16.69 -7.58
N VAL A 78 -9.77 -17.16 -7.27
CA VAL A 78 -10.58 -17.99 -8.16
C VAL A 78 -11.50 -17.08 -8.94
N GLU A 79 -11.23 -16.96 -10.24
CA GLU A 79 -12.10 -16.27 -11.17
C GLU A 79 -13.23 -17.21 -11.62
N GLU A 80 -14.45 -16.69 -11.64
CA GLU A 80 -15.64 -17.37 -12.14
C GLU A 80 -16.30 -16.53 -13.25
N ASN A 81 -16.59 -17.16 -14.39
CA ASN A 81 -17.40 -16.61 -15.47
C ASN A 81 -18.58 -17.54 -15.74
N ASP A 82 -19.80 -17.02 -15.84
CA ASP A 82 -21.02 -17.78 -16.10
C ASP A 82 -21.20 -19.02 -15.19
N ARG A 83 -20.95 -18.85 -13.89
CA ARG A 83 -21.00 -19.93 -12.89
C ARG A 83 -20.00 -21.07 -13.15
N LYS A 84 -18.91 -20.82 -13.89
CA LYS A 84 -17.84 -21.79 -14.11
C LYS A 84 -16.49 -21.17 -13.73
N ILE A 85 -15.67 -21.95 -13.06
CA ILE A 85 -14.30 -21.56 -12.72
C ILE A 85 -13.54 -21.33 -14.03
N ALA A 86 -12.98 -20.14 -14.20
CA ALA A 86 -12.23 -19.77 -15.38
C ALA A 86 -11.01 -20.69 -15.54
N PRO A 87 -10.66 -21.14 -16.76
CA PRO A 87 -9.52 -22.03 -17.00
C PRO A 87 -8.20 -21.50 -16.42
N VAL A 88 -8.00 -20.17 -16.46
CA VAL A 88 -6.81 -19.50 -15.92
C VAL A 88 -6.61 -19.80 -14.43
N THR A 89 -7.67 -19.96 -13.63
CA THR A 89 -7.56 -20.35 -12.22
C THR A 89 -6.82 -21.69 -12.07
N LYS A 90 -7.08 -22.64 -12.97
CA LYS A 90 -6.47 -23.99 -12.92
C LYS A 90 -4.98 -23.93 -13.26
N GLU A 91 -4.62 -23.10 -14.24
CA GLU A 91 -3.22 -22.85 -14.62
C GLU A 91 -2.46 -22.17 -13.48
N LEU A 92 -3.08 -21.15 -12.86
CA LEU A 92 -2.53 -20.43 -11.71
C LEU A 92 -2.34 -21.34 -10.50
N LEU A 93 -3.29 -22.24 -10.20
CA LEU A 93 -3.12 -23.23 -9.13
C LEU A 93 -1.94 -24.18 -9.40
N GLY A 94 -1.73 -24.58 -10.67
CA GLY A 94 -0.57 -25.36 -11.07
C GLY A 94 0.74 -24.64 -10.77
N LYS A 95 0.88 -23.38 -11.20
CA LYS A 95 2.07 -22.57 -10.94
C LYS A 95 2.25 -22.19 -9.47
N ALA A 96 1.16 -21.95 -8.76
CA ALA A 96 1.19 -21.72 -7.33
C ALA A 96 1.73 -22.93 -6.57
N LYS A 97 1.46 -24.15 -7.03
CA LYS A 97 1.98 -25.39 -6.40
C LYS A 97 3.49 -25.56 -6.60
N GLU A 98 4.01 -25.17 -7.77
CA GLU A 98 5.46 -25.11 -8.01
C GLU A 98 6.09 -24.09 -7.03
N LEU A 99 5.56 -22.87 -6.99
CA LEU A 99 6.06 -21.80 -6.12
C LEU A 99 5.94 -22.14 -4.62
N ALA A 100 4.82 -22.72 -4.20
CA ALA A 100 4.59 -23.08 -2.80
C ALA A 100 5.55 -24.18 -2.32
N ARG A 101 5.97 -25.09 -3.22
CA ARG A 101 7.00 -26.09 -2.93
C ARG A 101 8.34 -25.44 -2.65
N ASP A 102 8.76 -24.52 -3.51
CA ASP A 102 10.04 -23.81 -3.36
C ASP A 102 10.06 -22.95 -2.09
N LEU A 103 8.91 -22.37 -1.73
CA LEU A 103 8.74 -21.56 -0.51
C LEU A 103 8.38 -22.39 0.73
N ASN A 104 8.28 -23.72 0.63
CA ASN A 104 7.85 -24.63 1.70
C ASN A 104 6.58 -24.14 2.44
N CYS A 105 5.54 -23.81 1.68
CA CYS A 105 4.27 -23.30 2.20
C CYS A 105 3.08 -23.92 1.46
N LYS A 106 1.85 -23.51 1.81
CA LYS A 106 0.61 -24.04 1.20
C LYS A 106 0.13 -23.18 0.04
N VAL A 107 -0.68 -23.76 -0.83
CA VAL A 107 -1.52 -23.02 -1.79
C VAL A 107 -2.90 -22.82 -1.18
N VAL A 108 -3.34 -21.57 -1.10
CA VAL A 108 -4.67 -21.18 -0.61
C VAL A 108 -5.46 -20.58 -1.77
N ALA A 109 -6.55 -21.22 -2.17
CA ALA A 109 -7.48 -20.66 -3.13
C ALA A 109 -8.53 -19.80 -2.41
N ILE A 110 -8.77 -18.57 -2.88
CA ILE A 110 -9.87 -17.72 -2.42
C ILE A 110 -10.95 -17.73 -3.47
N TYR A 111 -12.14 -18.18 -3.11
CA TYR A 111 -13.28 -18.23 -4.01
C TYR A 111 -14.43 -17.45 -3.41
N LEU A 112 -14.74 -16.33 -4.05
CA LEU A 112 -15.84 -15.44 -3.71
C LEU A 112 -16.94 -15.64 -4.74
N GLY A 113 -18.18 -15.87 -4.31
CA GLY A 113 -19.29 -16.12 -5.24
C GLY A 113 -20.60 -16.38 -4.52
N TYR A 114 -21.55 -16.99 -5.23
CA TYR A 114 -22.85 -17.38 -4.69
C TYR A 114 -23.19 -18.81 -5.08
N ASN A 115 -23.61 -19.61 -4.10
CA ASN A 115 -23.83 -21.05 -4.20
C ASN A 115 -22.62 -21.82 -4.77
N ILE A 116 -21.43 -21.56 -4.23
CA ILE A 116 -20.15 -22.06 -4.76
C ILE A 116 -19.55 -23.25 -3.99
N LYS A 117 -20.18 -23.69 -2.89
CA LYS A 117 -19.65 -24.75 -2.02
C LYS A 117 -19.32 -26.06 -2.74
N GLU A 118 -20.18 -26.49 -3.66
CA GLU A 118 -20.00 -27.77 -4.37
C GLU A 118 -18.79 -27.75 -5.32
N LYS A 119 -18.43 -26.57 -5.84
CA LYS A 119 -17.29 -26.39 -6.75
C LYS A 119 -15.95 -26.29 -6.03
N ALA A 120 -15.95 -26.13 -4.70
CA ALA A 120 -14.73 -26.00 -3.91
C ALA A 120 -13.81 -27.23 -4.04
N ASN A 121 -14.40 -28.42 -4.17
CA ASN A 121 -13.64 -29.67 -4.32
C ASN A 121 -12.81 -29.67 -5.61
N GLU A 122 -13.30 -29.04 -6.68
CA GLU A 122 -12.56 -28.93 -7.94
C GLU A 122 -11.22 -28.22 -7.74
N LEU A 123 -11.19 -27.15 -6.93
CA LEU A 123 -10.00 -26.36 -6.64
C LEU A 123 -8.94 -27.17 -5.87
N ILE A 124 -9.38 -28.01 -4.93
CA ILE A 124 -8.48 -28.91 -4.18
C ILE A 124 -7.81 -29.89 -5.14
N HIS A 125 -8.59 -30.53 -6.01
CA HIS A 125 -8.06 -31.47 -7.02
C HIS A 125 -7.09 -30.81 -8.01
N LYS A 126 -7.22 -29.50 -8.24
CA LYS A 126 -6.35 -28.73 -9.15
C LYS A 126 -5.12 -28.12 -8.47
N GLY A 127 -4.93 -28.35 -7.17
CA GLY A 127 -3.66 -28.05 -6.50
C GLY A 127 -3.75 -27.10 -5.31
N ALA A 128 -4.95 -26.66 -4.90
CA ALA A 128 -5.12 -25.94 -3.64
C ALA A 128 -5.01 -26.91 -2.45
N ASP A 129 -4.24 -26.53 -1.41
CA ASP A 129 -4.22 -27.27 -0.14
C ASP A 129 -5.37 -26.83 0.78
N LYS A 130 -5.83 -25.59 0.60
CA LYS A 130 -6.95 -24.99 1.32
C LYS A 130 -7.76 -24.12 0.37
N VAL A 131 -9.09 -24.16 0.52
CA VAL A 131 -10.00 -23.23 -0.14
C VAL A 131 -10.68 -22.37 0.92
N ILE A 132 -10.62 -21.06 0.77
CA ILE A 132 -11.41 -20.09 1.53
C ILE A 132 -12.60 -19.72 0.66
N LEU A 133 -13.79 -20.11 1.10
CA LEU A 133 -15.04 -19.78 0.45
C LEU A 133 -15.66 -18.55 1.10
N VAL A 134 -16.16 -17.64 0.28
CA VAL A 134 -17.08 -16.58 0.70
C VAL A 134 -18.30 -16.70 -0.22
N ASP A 135 -19.38 -17.19 0.36
CA ASP A 135 -20.61 -17.65 -0.31
C ASP A 135 -21.82 -16.85 0.19
#